data_AF-A0A4W2EDA6-F1
#
_entry.id   AF-A0A4W2EDA6-F1
#
_cell.length_a   1.000
_cell.length_b   1.000
_cell.length_c   1.000
_cell.angle_alpha   90.00
_cell.angle_beta   90.00
_cell.angle_gamma   90.00
#
_symmetry.space_group_name_H-M   'P 1'
#
loop_
_entity.id
_entity.type
_entity.pdbx_description
1 polymer ?
#
loop_
_entity_poly.entity_id
_entity_poly.type
_entity_poly.pdbx_seq_one_letter_code
_entity_poly.pdbx_strand_id
1 'polypeptide(L)'
;MALVPYTETAEMGLQRFHKPLATFSFANHTIQIRQDWKQLGVAAVVWDAAVVLATYLEMGTVELRGCSAVELGAGTGLVGIVAALLENSTQVQSEGYSERKFITLQKKQLSQTGGDNE
;
A
#
# COMPACT_ATOMS: atom_id res chain seq x y z
N MET A 1 -7.18 -19.76 -4.08
CA MET A 1 -7.77 -18.51 -3.55
C MET A 1 -8.50 -18.88 -2.27
N ALA A 2 -8.31 -18.14 -1.18
CA ALA A 2 -9.07 -18.35 0.04
C ALA A 2 -10.33 -17.49 -0.04
N LEU A 3 -11.51 -18.12 0.04
CA LEU A 3 -12.76 -17.42 0.27
C LEU A 3 -12.77 -17.02 1.74
N VAL A 4 -12.69 -15.73 2.05
CA VAL A 4 -12.86 -15.23 3.42
C VAL A 4 -14.32 -14.78 3.53
N PRO A 5 -15.20 -15.55 4.19
CA PRO A 5 -16.58 -15.15 4.36
C PRO A 5 -16.64 -14.10 5.47
N TYR A 6 -16.61 -12.83 5.09
CA TYR A 6 -17.02 -11.77 6.00
C TYR A 6 -18.54 -11.84 6.11
N THR A 7 -19.06 -12.44 7.19
CA THR A 7 -20.49 -12.40 7.52
C THR A 7 -20.90 -10.97 7.89
N GLU A 8 -22.18 -10.63 7.81
CA GLU A 8 -22.72 -9.29 8.08
C GLU A 8 -22.27 -8.70 9.45
N THR A 9 -21.99 -9.55 10.44
CA THR A 9 -21.44 -9.16 11.76
C THR A 9 -20.00 -8.67 11.72
N ALA A 10 -19.20 -9.04 10.72
CA ALA A 10 -17.85 -8.51 10.49
C ALA A 10 -17.86 -7.10 9.91
N GLU A 11 -18.99 -6.64 9.33
CA GLU A 11 -19.07 -5.38 8.59
C GLU A 11 -18.85 -4.14 9.45
N MET A 12 -19.11 -4.19 10.76
CA MET A 12 -18.81 -3.06 11.66
C MET A 12 -17.33 -2.66 11.61
N GLY A 13 -16.42 -3.63 11.49
CA GLY A 13 -14.98 -3.38 11.36
C GLY A 13 -14.52 -2.98 9.94
N LEU A 14 -15.35 -3.24 8.92
CA LEU A 14 -15.08 -2.97 7.50
C LEU A 14 -15.75 -1.70 6.98
N GLN A 15 -16.52 -0.96 7.78
CA GLN A 15 -17.21 0.27 7.32
C GLN A 15 -16.24 1.29 6.68
N ARG A 16 -15.02 1.40 7.18
CA ARG A 16 -13.97 2.28 6.62
C ARG A 16 -13.53 1.91 5.19
N PHE A 17 -13.70 0.65 4.79
CA PHE A 17 -13.35 0.16 3.46
C PHE A 17 -14.36 0.57 2.38
N HIS A 18 -15.55 1.01 2.80
CA HIS A 18 -16.57 1.55 1.92
C HIS A 18 -16.34 3.03 1.56
N LYS A 19 -15.35 3.69 2.17
CA LYS A 19 -14.94 5.04 1.78
C LYS A 19 -14.10 4.97 0.50
N PRO A 20 -14.42 5.74 -0.56
CA PRO A 20 -13.73 5.68 -1.84
C PRO A 20 -12.28 6.21 -1.78
N LEU A 21 -11.93 6.89 -0.69
CA LEU A 21 -10.62 7.49 -0.46
C LEU A 21 -10.23 7.31 1.01
N ALA A 22 -8.97 6.92 1.23
CA ALA A 22 -8.31 6.97 2.53
C ALA A 22 -7.13 7.94 2.45
N THR A 23 -7.01 8.82 3.44
CA THR A 23 -5.98 9.86 3.50
C THR A 23 -5.06 9.59 4.69
N PHE A 24 -3.76 9.60 4.45
CA PHE A 24 -2.72 9.38 5.45
C PHE A 24 -1.68 10.50 5.38
N SER A 25 -0.98 10.72 6.48
CA SER A 25 0.16 11.63 6.56
C SER A 25 1.39 10.85 6.98
N PHE A 26 2.37 10.72 6.09
CA PHE A 26 3.63 10.00 6.31
C PHE A 26 4.77 10.70 5.58
N ALA A 27 5.98 10.64 6.14
CA ALA A 27 7.20 11.23 5.60
C ALA A 27 7.03 12.72 5.24
N ASN A 28 6.21 13.46 5.99
CA ASN A 28 5.83 14.85 5.73
C ASN A 28 5.04 15.07 4.40
N HIS A 29 4.36 14.03 3.92
CA HIS A 29 3.51 14.06 2.72
C HIS A 29 2.08 13.62 3.06
N THR A 30 1.10 14.21 2.38
CA THR A 30 -0.28 13.71 2.38
C THR A 30 -0.45 12.68 1.27
N ILE A 31 -0.76 11.44 1.64
CA ILE A 31 -0.97 10.31 0.73
C ILE A 31 -2.47 10.04 0.65
N GLN A 32 -3.03 10.10 -0.54
CA GLN A 32 -4.43 9.79 -0.81
C GLN A 32 -4.53 8.49 -1.61
N ILE A 33 -5.19 7.49 -1.04
CA ILE A 33 -5.36 6.16 -1.65
C ILE A 33 -6.81 5.96 -2.02
N ARG A 34 -7.06 5.75 -3.31
CA ARG A 34 -8.38 5.34 -3.81
C ARG A 34 -8.66 3.90 -3.38
N GLN A 35 -9.87 3.67 -2.88
CA GLN A 35 -10.32 2.37 -2.43
C GLN A 35 -11.59 1.94 -3.14
N ASP A 36 -11.72 0.64 -3.40
CA ASP A 36 -12.92 0.05 -4.00
C ASP A 36 -13.15 -1.37 -3.47
N TRP A 37 -13.62 -1.45 -2.22
CA TRP A 37 -13.96 -2.73 -1.60
C TRP A 37 -15.03 -3.50 -2.39
N LYS A 38 -16.00 -2.81 -2.97
CA LYS A 38 -17.16 -3.44 -3.62
C LYS A 38 -16.78 -4.11 -4.93
N GLN A 39 -15.97 -3.47 -5.77
CA GLN A 39 -15.63 -4.00 -7.09
C GLN A 39 -14.31 -4.79 -7.10
N LEU A 40 -13.34 -4.39 -6.27
CA LEU A 40 -11.98 -4.91 -6.32
C LEU A 40 -11.55 -5.65 -5.03
N GLY A 41 -12.39 -5.64 -3.99
CA GLY A 41 -12.25 -6.48 -2.80
C GLY A 41 -11.01 -6.17 -1.96
N VAL A 42 -10.45 -7.23 -1.36
CA VAL A 42 -9.36 -7.20 -0.36
C VAL A 42 -8.13 -6.40 -0.81
N ALA A 43 -7.78 -6.44 -2.10
CA ALA A 43 -6.59 -5.78 -2.61
C ALA A 43 -6.75 -4.26 -2.81
N ALA A 44 -7.98 -3.74 -2.78
CA ALA A 44 -8.29 -2.36 -3.08
C ALA A 44 -8.64 -1.53 -1.84
N VAL A 45 -8.20 -1.96 -0.66
CA VAL A 45 -8.37 -1.22 0.59
C VAL A 45 -7.08 -1.23 1.39
N VAL A 46 -6.89 -0.21 2.21
CA VAL A 46 -5.75 -0.14 3.12
C VAL A 46 -6.05 -0.92 4.38
N TRP A 47 -5.30 -2.00 4.60
CA TRP A 47 -5.39 -2.80 5.82
C TRP A 47 -4.62 -2.14 6.98
N ASP A 48 -5.06 -2.38 8.22
CA ASP A 48 -4.40 -1.84 9.41
C ASP A 48 -2.92 -2.19 9.48
N ALA A 49 -2.56 -3.41 9.10
CA ALA A 49 -1.17 -3.86 9.08
C ALA A 49 -0.29 -2.98 8.16
N ALA A 50 -0.84 -2.47 7.05
CA ALA A 50 -0.12 -1.56 6.17
C ALA A 50 0.12 -0.20 6.85
N VAL A 51 -0.84 0.29 7.64
CA VAL A 51 -0.68 1.52 8.42
C VAL A 51 0.37 1.34 9.51
N VAL A 52 0.30 0.24 10.26
CA VAL A 52 1.27 -0.09 11.33
C VAL A 52 2.69 -0.21 10.77
N LEU A 53 2.86 -0.90 9.63
CA LEU A 53 4.17 -1.05 9.01
C LEU A 53 4.70 0.28 8.46
N ALA A 54 3.85 1.10 7.83
CA ALA A 54 4.22 2.44 7.39
C ALA A 54 4.70 3.33 8.56
N THR A 55 3.99 3.31 9.69
CA THR A 55 4.41 4.01 10.91
C THR A 55 5.75 3.49 11.42
N TYR A 56 5.95 2.16 11.45
CA TYR A 56 7.22 1.58 11.88
C TYR A 56 8.40 2.01 11.00
N LEU A 57 8.21 2.09 9.68
CA LEU A 57 9.25 2.61 8.77
C LEU A 57 9.55 4.10 9.04
N GLU A 58 8.52 4.92 9.26
CA GLU A 58 8.68 6.35 9.54
C GLU A 58 9.41 6.63 10.86
N MET A 59 9.35 5.72 11.83
CA MET A 59 10.12 5.81 13.09
C MET A 59 11.65 5.73 12.87
N GLY A 60 12.12 5.41 11.66
CA GLY A 60 13.55 5.40 11.32
C GLY A 60 14.33 4.21 11.90
N THR A 61 13.63 3.16 12.34
CA THR A 61 14.24 1.93 12.88
C THR A 61 14.79 1.00 11.78
N VAL A 62 14.39 1.23 10.53
CA VAL A 62 14.80 0.47 9.35
C VAL A 62 15.55 1.40 8.39
N GLU A 63 16.77 1.04 8.02
CA GLU A 63 17.55 1.78 7.02
C GLU A 63 17.06 1.42 5.61
N LEU A 64 16.51 2.42 4.91
CA LEU A 64 15.96 2.27 3.56
C LEU A 64 16.87 2.86 2.48
N ARG A 65 17.84 3.71 2.82
CA ARG A 65 18.66 4.38 1.80
C ARG A 65 19.54 3.38 1.06
N GLY A 66 19.49 3.44 -0.27
CA GLY A 66 20.31 2.57 -1.11
C GLY A 66 19.94 1.09 -0.98
N CYS A 67 18.83 0.75 -0.35
CA CYS A 67 18.31 -0.60 -0.28
C CYS A 67 17.47 -0.91 -1.52
N SER A 68 17.57 -2.13 -2.03
CA SER A 68 16.60 -2.65 -3.00
C SER A 68 15.48 -3.35 -2.23
N ALA A 69 14.24 -2.86 -2.36
CA ALA A 69 13.08 -3.38 -1.64
C ALA A 69 11.99 -3.89 -2.59
N VAL A 70 11.26 -4.91 -2.14
CA VAL A 70 10.08 -5.46 -2.82
C VAL A 70 8.92 -5.57 -1.83
N GLU A 71 7.74 -5.06 -2.22
CA GLU A 71 6.52 -5.19 -1.42
C GLU A 71 5.66 -6.33 -1.99
N LEU A 72 5.59 -7.45 -1.26
CA LEU A 72 4.78 -8.59 -1.65
C LEU A 72 3.34 -8.42 -1.16
N GLY A 73 2.38 -8.58 -2.07
CA GLY A 73 0.96 -8.41 -1.72
C GLY A 73 0.62 -6.96 -1.36
N ALA A 74 1.21 -6.00 -2.08
CA ALA A 74 1.12 -4.56 -1.79
C ALA A 74 -0.30 -4.00 -1.63
N GLY A 75 -1.32 -4.67 -2.19
CA GLY A 75 -2.70 -4.19 -2.12
C GLY A 75 -2.80 -2.79 -2.72
N THR A 76 -3.13 -1.79 -1.91
CA THR A 76 -3.15 -0.39 -2.34
C THR A 76 -1.77 0.25 -2.52
N GLY A 77 -0.72 -0.35 -1.96
CA GLY A 77 0.67 0.09 -2.08
C GLY A 77 1.11 1.13 -1.05
N LEU A 78 0.36 1.30 0.05
CA LEU A 78 0.68 2.32 1.07
C LEU A 78 2.13 2.17 1.59
N VAL A 79 2.57 0.96 1.92
CA VAL A 79 3.89 0.73 2.53
C VAL A 79 5.00 1.04 1.54
N GLY A 80 4.90 0.56 0.30
CA GLY A 80 5.88 0.87 -0.74
C GLY A 80 5.94 2.36 -1.08
N ILE A 81 4.81 3.07 -1.08
CA ILE A 81 4.77 4.53 -1.24
C ILE A 81 5.53 5.21 -0.10
N VAL A 82 5.25 4.84 1.15
CA VAL A 82 5.92 5.42 2.33
C VAL A 82 7.42 5.14 2.32
N ALA A 83 7.83 3.92 1.97
CA ALA A 83 9.23 3.56 1.83
C ALA A 83 9.96 4.41 0.77
N ALA A 84 9.34 4.64 -0.40
CA ALA A 84 9.89 5.49 -1.46
C ALA A 84 10.05 6.96 -1.02
N LEU A 85 9.09 7.47 -0.23
CA LEU A 85 9.16 8.84 0.27
C LEU A 85 10.27 8.99 1.31
N LEU A 86 10.43 8.03 2.22
CA LEU A 86 11.48 8.05 3.24
C LEU A 86 12.90 7.94 2.64
N GLU A 87 13.07 7.18 1.56
CA GLU A 87 14.34 7.13 0.81
C GLU A 87 14.73 8.53 0.29
N ASN A 88 13.76 9.28 -0.24
CA ASN A 88 14.01 10.59 -0.86
C ASN A 88 14.09 11.76 0.14
N SER A 89 13.39 11.70 1.28
CA SER A 89 13.32 12.80 2.25
C SER A 89 14.62 13.07 3.01
N THR A 90 15.58 12.17 2.93
CA THR A 90 16.76 12.19 3.81
C THR A 90 18.03 12.75 3.13
N GLN A 91 17.90 13.36 1.93
CA GLN A 91 19.03 13.98 1.24
C GLN A 91 19.64 15.16 2.00
N VAL A 92 20.71 14.89 2.76
CA VAL A 92 21.81 15.83 2.94
C VAL A 92 22.70 15.66 1.71
N GLN A 93 22.87 16.73 0.94
CA GLN A 93 23.71 16.76 -0.26
C GLN A 93 25.16 16.41 0.10
N SER A 94 25.59 15.18 -0.22
CA SER A 94 27.00 14.89 -0.50
C SER A 94 27.08 14.32 -1.90
N GLU A 95 27.76 15.06 -2.77
CA GLU A 95 27.93 14.80 -4.20
C GLU A 95 28.48 13.38 -4.43
N GLY A 96 27.63 12.50 -4.94
CA GLY A 96 27.99 11.12 -5.28
C GLY A 96 26.87 10.47 -6.06
N TYR A 97 27.16 10.08 -7.30
CA TYR A 97 26.25 9.43 -8.23
C TYR A 97 25.59 8.20 -7.57
N SER A 98 24.30 8.29 -7.27
CA SER A 98 23.51 7.19 -6.70
C SER A 98 22.71 6.53 -7.83
N GLU A 99 22.97 5.25 -8.09
CA GLU A 99 22.13 4.46 -8.99
C GLU A 99 20.68 4.46 -8.47
N ARG A 100 19.74 4.90 -9.31
CA ARG A 100 18.31 4.86 -8.98
C ARG A 100 17.88 3.41 -8.76
N LYS A 101 17.72 3.00 -7.50
CA LYS A 101 17.13 1.72 -7.14
C LYS A 101 15.60 1.88 -7.17
N PHE A 102 14.91 0.92 -7.77
CA PHE A 102 13.47 0.99 -7.99
C PHE A 102 12.74 0.18 -6.92
N ILE A 103 11.76 0.79 -6.23
CA ILE A 103 10.76 0.02 -5.48
C ILE A 103 9.82 -0.64 -6.49
N THR A 104 9.84 -1.96 -6.56
CA THR A 104 8.98 -2.71 -7.47
C THR A 104 7.69 -3.12 -6.76
N LEU A 105 6.55 -2.58 -7.22
CA LEU A 105 5.22 -2.97 -6.77
C LEU A 105 4.65 -4.03 -7.73
N GLN A 106 4.46 -5.26 -7.27
CA GLN A 106 3.78 -6.29 -8.06
C GLN A 106 2.31 -6.43 -7.64
N LYS A 107 1.40 -5.99 -8.53
CA LYS A 107 -0.03 -6.35 -8.47
C LYS A 107 -0.31 -7.51 -9.42
N LYS A 108 -0.80 -8.63 -8.90
CA LYS A 108 -1.41 -9.68 -9.73
C LYS A 108 -2.81 -9.20 -10.14
N GLN A 109 -2.98 -8.76 -11.38
CA GLN A 109 -4.30 -8.49 -11.94
C GLN A 109 -5.08 -9.82 -12.02
N LEU A 110 -6.22 -9.89 -11.33
CA LEU A 110 -7.21 -10.93 -11.55
C LEU A 110 -8.03 -10.51 -12.77
N SER A 111 -7.85 -11.20 -13.90
CA SER A 111 -8.73 -11.10 -15.06
C SER A 111 -10.12 -11.62 -14.68
N GLN A 112 -11.12 -10.75 -14.60
CA GLN A 112 -12.51 -11.18 -14.61
C GLN A 112 -12.87 -11.49 -16.06
N THR A 113 -12.90 -12.77 -16.43
CA THR A 113 -13.63 -13.22 -17.62
C THR A 113 -15.12 -13.12 -17.30
N GLY A 114 -15.76 -12.08 -17.81
CA GLY A 114 -17.22 -12.00 -17.88
C GLY A 114 -17.72 -13.12 -18.78
N GLY A 115 -18.40 -14.10 -18.16
CA GLY A 115 -19.26 -15.04 -18.87
C GLY A 115 -20.67 -14.50 -18.82
N ASP A 116 -21.04 -13.71 -19.82
CA ASP A 116 -22.43 -13.52 -20.19
C ASP A 116 -22.91 -14.87 -20.76
N ASN A 117 -23.85 -15.53 -20.09
CA ASN A 117 -24.63 -16.62 -20.67
C ASN A 117 -26.09 -16.44 -20.26
N GLU A 118 -26.90 -16.20 -21.30
CA GLU A 118 -28.35 -16.41 -21.49
C GLU A 118 -29.26 -16.63 -20.28
#